data_AF-A0A133VH24-F1
#
_entry.id   AF-A0A133VH24-F1
#
_cell.length_a   1.000
_cell.length_b   1.000
_cell.length_c   1.000
_cell.angle_alpha   90.00
_cell.angle_beta   90.00
_cell.angle_gamma   90.00
#
_symmetry.space_group_name_H-M   'P 1'
#
loop_
_entity.id
_entity.type
_entity.pdbx_description
1 polymer ?
#
loop_
_entity_poly.entity_id
_entity_poly.type
_entity_poly.pdbx_seq_one_letter_code
_entity_poly.pdbx_strand_id
1 'polypeptide(L)'
;MSAASSAIHEDLGVVTERLIPFAPRGKTREMLWELHEEYKAKVSRLDDLFDGERLSCPWHGDNDEVVITGNGKKETKKFKCEKWHDPDLTGRDTTEFRFSTFTSHEAYKVYQDFLTEALTLMTTCEGTFEGIAKYLNISKHMVELSEHTMLDYLGDNGKDVIEVDEDPVVVFADFSGTQISKNTGMIMSKVGDNVPYKVCPTMNYMTAWNFVKGLKERLETDDDTPVVFVTDGGTAWLDPIQSLFPDAVHIRQFHSKNTRGIIYVHLRHDGEPYTVRFPWDAVLEEGEASEDAKRMRKRRILEEDSPRSGEKWTELSDEIIVWKGIAKYPRGRRKKDEEEGEGVTA
;
A
#
# COMPACT_ATOMS: atom_id res chain seq x y z
N MET A 1 -20.44 16.16 37.81
CA MET A 1 -20.90 14.96 37.09
C MET A 1 -21.78 15.31 35.88
N SER A 2 -21.27 15.90 34.79
CA SER A 2 -22.11 16.10 33.57
C SER A 2 -21.38 16.53 32.27
N ALA A 3 -20.14 16.08 32.00
CA ALA A 3 -19.52 16.32 30.69
C ALA A 3 -18.67 15.14 30.20
N ALA A 4 -17.97 14.45 31.11
CA ALA A 4 -17.26 13.21 30.80
C ALA A 4 -18.23 12.05 30.46
N SER A 5 -19.43 12.05 31.04
CA SER A 5 -20.42 10.98 30.83
C SER A 5 -21.16 11.06 29.49
N SER A 6 -21.19 12.23 28.84
CA SER A 6 -21.84 12.39 27.53
C SER A 6 -20.91 12.00 26.38
N ALA A 7 -19.60 12.27 26.51
CA ALA A 7 -18.59 11.85 25.52
C ALA A 7 -18.47 10.31 25.42
N ILE A 8 -18.57 9.61 26.55
CA ILE A 8 -18.58 8.13 26.59
C ILE A 8 -19.84 7.55 25.93
N HIS A 9 -20.95 8.29 25.96
CA HIS A 9 -22.22 7.84 25.38
C HIS A 9 -22.31 8.11 23.87
N GLU A 10 -21.64 9.14 23.35
CA GLU A 10 -21.54 9.44 21.91
C GLU A 10 -20.55 8.51 21.18
N ASP A 11 -19.47 8.05 21.84
CA ASP A 11 -18.54 7.07 21.27
C ASP A 11 -19.14 5.66 21.14
N LEU A 12 -20.13 5.31 21.99
CA LEU A 12 -20.95 4.11 21.82
C LEU A 12 -21.87 4.20 20.59
N GLY A 13 -22.22 5.42 20.15
CA GLY A 13 -22.95 5.70 18.91
C GLY A 13 -22.21 5.21 17.66
N VAL A 14 -20.89 5.41 17.65
CA VAL A 14 -19.97 4.95 16.58
C VAL A 14 -19.79 3.42 16.61
N VAL A 15 -19.97 2.80 17.78
CA VAL A 15 -20.03 1.33 17.92
C VAL A 15 -21.38 0.78 17.42
N THR A 16 -22.47 1.53 17.54
CA THR A 16 -23.81 1.13 17.07
C THR A 16 -24.09 1.36 15.58
N GLU A 17 -23.36 2.24 14.88
CA GLU A 17 -23.49 2.38 13.42
C GLU A 17 -22.87 1.20 12.63
N ARG A 18 -22.36 0.18 13.31
CA ARG A 18 -21.97 -1.11 12.73
C ARG A 18 -22.88 -2.26 13.19
N LEU A 19 -24.18 -2.07 13.04
CA LEU A 19 -25.16 -3.16 12.89
C LEU A 19 -25.19 -3.53 11.40
N ILE A 20 -24.37 -4.42 10.85
CA ILE A 20 -24.44 -5.91 10.80
C ILE A 20 -23.45 -6.29 9.65
N PRO A 21 -22.59 -7.35 9.66
CA PRO A 21 -22.64 -8.62 10.40
C PRO A 21 -21.26 -9.06 10.97
N PHE A 22 -20.64 -8.33 11.89
CA PHE A 22 -19.50 -8.87 12.66
C PHE A 22 -19.54 -8.35 14.08
N ALA A 23 -20.66 -8.57 14.78
CA ALA A 23 -20.68 -8.38 16.22
C ALA A 23 -19.60 -9.30 16.83
N PRO A 24 -18.54 -8.76 17.46
CA PRO A 24 -17.49 -9.59 18.04
C PRO A 24 -18.14 -10.53 19.06
N ARG A 25 -17.84 -11.83 18.98
CA ARG A 25 -18.36 -12.83 19.92
C ARG A 25 -17.99 -12.41 21.35
N GLY A 26 -18.75 -12.82 22.37
CA GLY A 26 -18.52 -12.43 23.77
C GLY A 26 -17.06 -12.58 24.22
N LYS A 27 -16.40 -13.67 23.80
CA LYS A 27 -14.98 -13.92 24.01
C LYS A 27 -14.06 -12.84 23.41
N THR A 28 -14.36 -12.35 22.20
CA THR A 28 -13.61 -11.25 21.56
C THR A 28 -13.83 -9.94 22.31
N ARG A 29 -15.02 -9.70 22.85
CA ARG A 29 -15.29 -8.51 23.68
C ARG A 29 -14.57 -8.55 25.02
N GLU A 30 -14.49 -9.71 25.66
CA GLU A 30 -13.70 -9.90 26.89
C GLU A 30 -12.20 -9.70 26.62
N MET A 31 -11.66 -10.29 25.53
CA MET A 31 -10.26 -10.07 25.14
C MET A 31 -9.98 -8.59 24.83
N LEU A 32 -10.91 -7.87 24.18
CA LEU A 32 -10.76 -6.44 23.94
C LEU A 32 -10.73 -5.61 25.23
N TRP A 33 -11.43 -6.05 26.28
CA TRP A 33 -11.40 -5.41 27.60
C TRP A 33 -10.14 -5.74 28.40
N GLU A 34 -9.67 -6.99 28.34
CA GLU A 34 -8.37 -7.37 28.91
C GLU A 34 -7.24 -6.58 28.27
N LEU A 35 -7.25 -6.46 26.94
CA LEU A 35 -6.32 -5.63 26.19
C LEU A 35 -6.44 -4.14 26.52
N HIS A 36 -7.64 -3.63 26.82
CA HIS A 36 -7.83 -2.24 27.24
C HIS A 36 -7.19 -1.94 28.61
N GLU A 37 -7.33 -2.83 29.59
CA GLU A 37 -6.69 -2.67 30.90
C GLU A 37 -5.16 -2.86 30.80
N GLU A 38 -4.70 -3.80 29.97
CA GLU A 38 -3.28 -3.94 29.63
C GLU A 38 -2.74 -2.66 28.97
N TYR A 39 -3.53 -2.07 28.06
CA TYR A 39 -3.20 -0.84 27.37
C TYR A 39 -3.11 0.36 28.33
N LYS A 40 -4.04 0.48 29.28
CA LYS A 40 -4.02 1.53 30.30
C LYS A 40 -2.75 1.45 31.17
N ALA A 41 -2.30 0.24 31.49
CA ALA A 41 -1.03 -0.01 32.18
C ALA A 41 0.21 0.20 31.27
N LYS A 42 0.07 0.19 29.95
CA LYS A 42 1.14 0.52 28.99
C LYS A 42 1.25 2.03 28.76
N VAL A 43 0.13 2.76 28.71
CA VAL A 43 0.15 4.23 28.64
C VAL A 43 0.78 4.84 29.88
N SER A 44 0.59 4.25 31.07
CA SER A 44 1.31 4.70 32.25
C SER A 44 2.83 4.57 32.11
N ARG A 45 3.35 3.62 31.30
CA ARG A 45 4.80 3.53 31.00
C ARG A 45 5.29 4.71 30.16
N LEU A 46 4.42 5.34 29.36
CA LEU A 46 4.77 6.57 28.64
C LEU A 46 4.86 7.74 29.62
N ASP A 47 3.94 7.84 30.57
CA ASP A 47 3.97 8.85 31.63
C ASP A 47 5.23 8.69 32.52
N ASP A 48 5.60 7.45 32.83
CA ASP A 48 6.83 7.11 33.56
C ASP A 48 8.11 7.60 32.83
N LEU A 49 8.11 7.69 31.50
CA LEU A 49 9.24 8.25 30.74
C LEU A 49 9.43 9.75 30.99
N PHE A 50 8.33 10.48 31.21
CA PHE A 50 8.35 11.92 31.49
C PHE A 50 8.70 12.21 32.95
N ASP A 51 8.23 11.36 33.87
CA ASP A 51 8.50 11.47 35.30
C ASP A 51 9.90 10.95 35.70
N GLY A 52 10.50 10.08 34.87
CA GLY A 52 11.75 9.39 35.15
C GLY A 52 12.94 10.31 35.48
N GLU A 53 13.52 10.13 36.66
CA GLU A 53 14.75 10.82 37.07
C GLU A 53 16.01 10.23 36.43
N ARG A 54 16.02 8.93 36.07
CA ARG A 54 17.17 8.27 35.43
C ARG A 54 16.74 7.23 34.38
N LEU A 55 16.77 7.63 33.12
CA LEU A 55 16.57 6.76 31.97
C LEU A 55 17.88 6.06 31.57
N SER A 56 17.77 4.87 30.98
CA SER A 56 18.91 4.04 30.65
C SER A 56 19.42 4.28 29.24
N CYS A 57 20.73 4.09 29.05
CA CYS A 57 21.35 4.13 27.74
C CYS A 57 20.74 3.04 26.84
N PRO A 58 20.32 3.35 25.61
CA PRO A 58 19.67 2.38 24.74
C PRO A 58 20.55 1.21 24.30
N TRP A 59 21.87 1.40 24.31
CA TRP A 59 22.85 0.36 23.95
C TRP A 59 23.24 -0.52 25.13
N HIS A 60 23.47 0.09 26.29
CA HIS A 60 23.93 -0.63 27.49
C HIS A 60 22.77 -1.20 28.33
N GLY A 61 21.57 -0.63 28.23
CA GLY A 61 20.39 -1.07 28.96
C GLY A 61 20.38 -0.70 30.45
N ASP A 62 21.33 0.12 30.90
CA ASP A 62 21.45 0.61 32.28
C ASP A 62 21.72 2.12 32.36
N ASN A 63 21.71 2.66 33.57
CA ASN A 63 21.88 4.09 33.86
C ASN A 63 23.11 4.42 34.74
N ASP A 64 24.08 3.50 34.88
CA ASP A 64 25.17 3.63 35.86
C ASP A 64 26.05 4.87 35.62
N GLU A 65 26.32 5.18 34.34
CA GLU A 65 27.14 6.33 33.91
C GLU A 65 26.34 7.25 32.99
N VAL A 66 25.04 7.37 33.25
CA VAL A 66 24.17 8.29 32.51
C VAL A 66 24.01 9.58 33.30
N VAL A 67 24.40 10.70 32.67
CA VAL A 67 24.24 12.05 33.23
C VAL A 67 23.21 12.86 32.43
N ILE A 68 22.42 13.66 33.13
CA ILE A 68 21.50 14.61 32.51
C ILE A 68 22.30 15.82 32.05
N THR A 69 22.23 16.12 30.75
CA THR A 69 22.96 17.23 30.12
C THR A 69 22.11 18.46 29.85
N GLY A 70 20.79 18.35 30.02
CA GLY A 70 19.87 19.47 29.93
C GLY A 70 18.43 19.03 29.67
N ASN A 71 17.56 20.02 29.52
CA ASN A 71 16.15 19.80 29.23
C ASN A 71 15.89 19.82 27.72
N GLY A 72 14.97 18.98 27.28
CA GLY A 72 14.39 18.95 25.95
C GLY A 72 13.11 19.78 25.85
N LYS A 73 12.32 19.52 24.80
CA LYS A 73 10.99 20.15 24.62
C LYS A 73 9.93 19.39 25.42
N LYS A 74 8.90 20.08 25.91
CA LYS A 74 7.75 19.47 26.62
C LYS A 74 8.19 18.53 27.75
N GLU A 75 8.92 19.06 28.73
CA GLU A 75 9.35 18.35 29.96
C GLU A 75 10.30 17.16 29.77
N THR A 76 10.72 16.87 28.54
CA THR A 76 11.72 15.83 28.26
C THR A 76 13.12 16.21 28.74
N LYS A 77 14.00 15.22 28.87
CA LYS A 77 15.40 15.37 29.27
C LYS A 77 16.36 14.89 28.19
N LYS A 78 17.56 15.46 28.19
CA LYS A 78 18.70 15.03 27.35
C LYS A 78 19.75 14.40 28.23
N PHE A 79 20.30 13.28 27.76
CA PHE A 79 21.21 12.44 28.51
C PHE A 79 22.51 12.23 27.73
N LYS A 80 23.59 12.01 28.46
CA LYS A 80 24.87 11.53 27.94
C LYS A 80 25.23 10.27 28.71
N CYS A 81 25.57 9.21 27.99
CA CYS A 81 26.18 8.03 28.58
C CYS A 81 27.70 8.17 28.48
N GLU A 82 28.39 8.05 29.60
CA GLU A 82 29.85 8.19 29.70
C GLU A 82 30.59 6.87 29.47
N LYS A 83 29.86 5.74 29.46
CA LYS A 83 30.41 4.45 29.03
C LYS A 83 30.94 4.55 27.61
N TRP A 84 31.95 3.74 27.31
CA TRP A 84 32.51 3.68 25.96
C TRP A 84 31.47 3.15 24.98
N HIS A 85 31.31 3.83 23.84
CA HIS A 85 30.48 3.37 22.73
C HIS A 85 31.34 3.24 21.49
N ASP A 86 31.16 2.15 20.75
CA ASP A 86 31.82 1.93 19.48
C ASP A 86 31.25 2.92 18.42
N PRO A 87 32.10 3.78 17.83
CA PRO A 87 31.73 4.65 16.71
C PRO A 87 31.03 3.91 15.57
N ASP A 88 31.50 2.70 15.23
CA ASP A 88 30.99 1.92 14.10
C ASP A 88 29.59 1.36 14.40
N LEU A 89 29.34 0.91 15.64
CA LEU A 89 28.02 0.43 16.06
C LEU A 89 27.00 1.56 16.21
N THR A 90 27.45 2.74 16.65
CA THR A 90 26.56 3.88 16.88
C THR A 90 26.38 4.78 15.66
N GLY A 91 27.18 4.59 14.61
CA GLY A 91 27.21 5.43 13.41
C GLY A 91 27.61 6.88 13.70
N ARG A 92 28.52 7.10 14.66
CA ARG A 92 28.94 8.44 15.11
C ARG A 92 30.45 8.57 15.08
N ASP A 93 30.93 9.78 14.79
CA ASP A 93 32.38 10.08 14.78
C ASP A 93 33.02 10.13 16.19
N THR A 94 32.23 9.92 17.24
CA THR A 94 32.68 10.10 18.64
C THR A 94 32.20 8.96 19.52
N THR A 95 33.00 8.62 20.53
CA THR A 95 32.61 7.70 21.60
C THR A 95 31.59 8.31 22.57
N GLU A 96 31.30 9.61 22.47
CA GLU A 96 30.25 10.27 23.25
C GLU A 96 28.86 9.87 22.74
N PHE A 97 28.08 9.20 23.58
CA PHE A 97 26.72 8.85 23.24
C PHE A 97 25.72 9.73 23.97
N ARG A 98 24.90 10.44 23.18
CA ARG A 98 23.82 11.31 23.67
C ARG A 98 22.48 10.77 23.22
N PHE A 99 21.53 10.74 24.14
CA PHE A 99 20.16 10.29 23.91
C PHE A 99 19.17 11.19 24.65
N SER A 100 17.88 10.91 24.48
CA SER A 100 16.77 11.70 25.02
C SER A 100 15.74 10.78 25.65
N THR A 101 14.74 11.37 26.29
CA THR A 101 13.55 10.63 26.75
C THR A 101 12.94 9.73 25.67
N PHE A 102 12.93 10.15 24.39
CA PHE A 102 12.36 9.35 23.29
C PHE A 102 13.33 8.35 22.66
N THR A 103 14.60 8.34 23.08
CA THR A 103 15.63 7.45 22.54
C THR A 103 16.35 6.68 23.63
N SER A 104 15.75 6.60 24.83
CA SER A 104 16.25 5.78 25.92
C SER A 104 15.86 4.31 25.72
N HIS A 105 16.50 3.42 26.47
CA HIS A 105 16.17 2.00 26.46
C HIS A 105 14.68 1.74 26.78
N GLU A 106 14.12 2.48 27.73
CA GLU A 106 12.72 2.38 28.12
C GLU A 106 11.78 2.81 26.98
N ALA A 107 12.12 3.88 26.27
CA ALA A 107 11.35 4.31 25.09
C ALA A 107 11.37 3.24 23.99
N TYR A 108 12.52 2.61 23.74
CA TYR A 108 12.62 1.51 22.78
C TYR A 108 11.73 0.32 23.15
N LYS A 109 11.65 -0.05 24.43
CA LYS A 109 10.74 -1.10 24.90
C LYS A 109 9.27 -0.73 24.65
N VAL A 110 8.89 0.51 24.92
CA VAL A 110 7.53 0.98 24.63
C VAL A 110 7.23 0.94 23.13
N TYR A 111 8.18 1.31 22.27
CA TYR A 111 8.00 1.20 20.82
C TYR A 111 7.87 -0.25 20.34
N GLN A 112 8.66 -1.17 20.91
CA GLN A 112 8.56 -2.61 20.61
C GLN A 112 7.19 -3.19 21.01
N ASP A 113 6.67 -2.79 22.17
CA ASP A 113 5.34 -3.19 22.63
C ASP A 113 4.26 -2.74 21.63
N PHE A 114 4.28 -1.45 21.23
CA PHE A 114 3.33 -0.92 20.25
C PHE A 114 3.45 -1.58 18.89
N LEU A 115 4.67 -1.87 18.44
CA LEU A 115 4.93 -2.50 17.16
C LEU A 115 4.35 -3.92 17.11
N THR A 116 4.62 -4.71 18.16
CA THR A 116 4.13 -6.08 18.29
C THR A 116 2.61 -6.12 18.34
N GLU A 117 2.00 -5.20 19.10
CA GLU A 117 0.55 -5.10 19.24
C GLU A 117 -0.12 -4.67 17.92
N ALA A 118 0.45 -3.68 17.22
CA ALA A 118 -0.07 -3.24 15.92
C ALA A 118 -0.04 -4.38 14.89
N LEU A 119 1.07 -5.13 14.81
CA LEU A 119 1.20 -6.32 13.97
C LEU A 119 0.21 -7.43 14.37
N THR A 120 0.01 -7.64 15.67
CA THR A 120 -0.97 -8.62 16.17
C THR A 120 -2.38 -8.22 15.73
N LEU A 121 -2.81 -6.97 15.98
CA LEU A 121 -4.14 -6.50 15.59
C LEU A 121 -4.35 -6.52 14.06
N MET A 122 -3.31 -6.23 13.28
CA MET A 122 -3.35 -6.37 11.81
C MET A 122 -3.58 -7.83 11.40
N THR A 123 -2.86 -8.77 12.01
CA THR A 123 -2.86 -10.19 11.59
C THR A 123 -4.01 -11.02 12.18
N THR A 124 -4.43 -10.76 13.42
CA THR A 124 -5.43 -11.57 14.12
C THR A 124 -6.84 -11.01 14.06
N CYS A 125 -6.98 -9.70 13.88
CA CYS A 125 -8.26 -9.00 13.96
C CYS A 125 -8.65 -8.30 12.65
N GLU A 126 -7.82 -8.38 11.60
CA GLU A 126 -8.03 -7.70 10.32
C GLU A 126 -8.28 -6.18 10.51
N GLY A 127 -7.62 -5.60 11.53
CA GLY A 127 -7.81 -4.22 11.92
C GLY A 127 -7.34 -3.25 10.83
N THR A 128 -8.14 -2.22 10.54
CA THR A 128 -7.70 -1.14 9.66
C THR A 128 -6.63 -0.30 10.35
N PHE A 129 -5.68 0.25 9.60
CA PHE A 129 -4.63 1.14 10.12
C PHE A 129 -5.18 2.26 11.01
N GLU A 130 -6.26 2.92 10.58
CA GLU A 130 -6.93 3.96 11.35
C GLU A 130 -7.66 3.42 12.58
N GLY A 131 -8.24 2.21 12.48
CA GLY A 131 -8.87 1.54 13.61
C GLY A 131 -7.85 1.15 14.67
N ILE A 132 -6.72 0.58 14.26
CA ILE A 132 -5.60 0.20 15.13
C ILE A 132 -4.97 1.45 15.74
N ALA A 133 -4.70 2.50 14.95
CA ALA A 133 -4.16 3.75 15.44
C ALA A 133 -5.08 4.39 16.50
N LYS A 134 -6.40 4.42 16.25
CA LYS A 134 -7.39 4.92 17.22
C LYS A 134 -7.46 4.03 18.46
N TYR A 135 -7.44 2.70 18.30
CA TYR A 135 -7.51 1.73 19.40
C TYR A 135 -6.28 1.81 20.31
N LEU A 136 -5.09 1.83 19.71
CA LEU A 136 -3.81 1.95 20.40
C LEU A 136 -3.48 3.40 20.75
N ASN A 137 -4.35 4.38 20.44
CA ASN A 137 -4.13 5.82 20.59
C ASN A 137 -2.69 6.24 20.21
N ILE A 138 -2.22 5.73 19.08
CA ILE A 138 -0.94 6.07 18.44
C ILE A 138 -1.20 6.74 17.10
N SER A 139 -0.17 7.33 16.51
CA SER A 139 -0.30 7.87 15.16
C SER A 139 -0.44 6.73 14.14
N LYS A 140 -1.14 6.99 13.04
CA LYS A 140 -1.20 6.09 11.88
C LYS A 140 0.20 5.71 11.38
N HIS A 141 1.14 6.66 11.43
CA HIS A 141 2.54 6.44 11.06
C HIS A 141 3.22 5.37 11.92
N MET A 142 2.88 5.23 13.21
CA MET A 142 3.44 4.16 14.05
C MET A 142 2.92 2.78 13.63
N VAL A 143 1.68 2.69 13.17
CA VAL A 143 1.12 1.45 12.61
C VAL A 143 1.82 1.08 11.30
N GLU A 144 2.03 2.07 10.42
CA GLU A 144 2.79 1.91 9.16
C GLU A 144 4.24 1.50 9.41
N LEU A 145 4.91 2.13 10.38
CA LEU A 145 6.27 1.77 10.78
C LEU A 145 6.35 0.30 11.22
N SER A 146 5.31 -0.20 11.88
CA SER A 146 5.26 -1.59 12.36
C SER A 146 5.21 -2.58 11.20
N GLU A 147 4.36 -2.33 10.22
CA GLU A 147 4.28 -3.14 8.99
C GLU A 147 5.62 -3.10 8.23
N HIS A 148 6.18 -1.91 8.01
CA HIS A 148 7.45 -1.74 7.30
C HIS A 148 8.61 -2.48 7.99
N THR A 149 8.72 -2.38 9.31
CA THR A 149 9.77 -3.07 10.07
C THR A 149 9.65 -4.60 9.94
N MET A 150 8.42 -5.12 9.89
CA MET A 150 8.20 -6.55 9.66
C MET A 150 8.62 -6.96 8.24
N LEU A 151 8.28 -6.16 7.23
CA LEU A 151 8.70 -6.42 5.84
C LEU A 151 10.22 -6.41 5.70
N ASP A 152 10.90 -5.43 6.30
CA ASP A 152 12.36 -5.34 6.32
C ASP A 152 12.99 -6.55 7.02
N TYR A 153 12.42 -6.98 8.16
CA TYR A 153 12.89 -8.16 8.90
C TYR A 153 12.73 -9.45 8.12
N LEU A 154 11.64 -9.61 7.37
CA LEU A 154 11.40 -10.79 6.54
C LEU A 154 12.36 -10.87 5.35
N GLY A 155 13.15 -9.83 5.08
CA GLY A 155 14.14 -9.80 4.00
C GLY A 155 13.53 -9.86 2.61
N ASP A 156 12.21 -9.74 2.51
CA ASP A 156 11.43 -10.08 1.32
C ASP A 156 11.14 -8.83 0.47
N ASN A 157 12.19 -8.04 0.22
CA ASN A 157 12.13 -6.90 -0.70
C ASN A 157 12.27 -7.34 -2.18
N GLY A 158 12.28 -8.64 -2.46
CA GLY A 158 12.61 -9.21 -3.78
C GLY A 158 14.12 -9.16 -4.04
N LYS A 159 14.61 -9.97 -4.98
CA LYS A 159 16.04 -10.02 -5.36
C LYS A 159 16.64 -8.62 -5.53
N ASP A 160 17.90 -8.47 -5.11
CA ASP A 160 18.66 -7.21 -5.22
C ASP A 160 18.85 -6.77 -6.68
N VAL A 161 18.90 -7.72 -7.62
CA VAL A 161 19.04 -7.47 -9.06
C VAL A 161 18.05 -8.33 -9.84
N ILE A 162 17.46 -7.75 -10.88
CA ILE A 162 16.54 -8.38 -11.84
C ILE A 162 17.24 -8.34 -13.20
N GLU A 163 17.98 -9.39 -13.50
CA GLU A 163 18.57 -9.64 -14.83
C GLU A 163 17.51 -10.24 -15.75
N VAL A 164 17.38 -9.70 -16.97
CA VAL A 164 16.39 -10.12 -17.97
C VAL A 164 17.03 -10.14 -19.35
N ASP A 165 17.17 -11.33 -19.94
CA ASP A 165 17.70 -11.52 -21.30
C ASP A 165 16.61 -11.42 -22.40
N GLU A 166 15.52 -10.69 -22.15
CA GLU A 166 14.40 -10.54 -23.09
C GLU A 166 14.49 -9.21 -23.85
N ASP A 167 14.14 -9.22 -25.14
CA ASP A 167 14.01 -8.02 -25.97
C ASP A 167 12.69 -8.06 -26.78
N PRO A 168 11.67 -7.23 -26.46
CA PRO A 168 11.67 -6.21 -25.40
C PRO A 168 11.48 -6.80 -24.00
N VAL A 169 11.92 -6.07 -22.96
CA VAL A 169 11.63 -6.42 -21.57
C VAL A 169 10.20 -6.02 -21.23
N VAL A 170 9.37 -6.99 -20.83
CA VAL A 170 7.96 -6.74 -20.48
C VAL A 170 7.73 -6.83 -18.97
N VAL A 171 7.23 -5.74 -18.39
CA VAL A 171 6.85 -5.60 -16.98
C VAL A 171 5.33 -5.64 -16.86
N PHE A 172 4.77 -6.77 -16.44
CA PHE A 172 3.34 -6.85 -16.10
C PHE A 172 3.16 -6.45 -14.64
N ALA A 173 2.49 -5.34 -14.33
CA ALA A 173 2.28 -4.89 -12.95
C ALA A 173 0.79 -4.73 -12.63
N ASP A 174 0.37 -5.25 -11.47
CA ASP A 174 -1.02 -5.16 -11.01
C ASP A 174 -1.09 -4.91 -9.50
N PHE A 175 -2.22 -4.39 -9.05
CA PHE A 175 -2.54 -4.23 -7.63
C PHE A 175 -3.59 -5.24 -7.21
N SER A 176 -3.20 -6.12 -6.29
CA SER A 176 -4.14 -7.02 -5.63
C SER A 176 -4.54 -6.43 -4.27
N GLY A 177 -5.80 -6.01 -4.15
CA GLY A 177 -6.40 -5.72 -2.86
C GLY A 177 -6.88 -7.01 -2.20
N THR A 178 -6.71 -7.17 -0.88
CA THR A 178 -7.30 -8.30 -0.16
C THR A 178 -8.75 -7.99 0.20
N GLN A 179 -9.66 -8.97 0.08
CA GLN A 179 -11.03 -8.83 0.62
C GLN A 179 -11.05 -8.93 2.17
N ILE A 180 -9.93 -9.38 2.74
CA ILE A 180 -9.70 -9.63 4.16
C ILE A 180 -9.39 -8.31 4.87
N SER A 181 -8.53 -7.45 4.28
CA SER A 181 -8.23 -6.11 4.80
C SER A 181 -8.35 -5.07 3.69
N LYS A 182 -9.26 -4.12 3.83
CA LYS A 182 -9.36 -2.94 2.94
C LYS A 182 -8.10 -2.06 2.95
N ASN A 183 -7.19 -2.33 3.87
CA ASN A 183 -5.99 -1.55 4.14
C ASN A 183 -4.72 -2.39 4.01
N THR A 184 -4.78 -3.55 3.37
CA THR A 184 -3.58 -4.33 3.02
C THR A 184 -3.81 -4.89 1.63
N GLY A 185 -2.98 -4.46 0.69
CA GLY A 185 -2.89 -4.96 -0.66
C GLY A 185 -1.45 -5.16 -1.04
N MET A 186 -1.23 -5.55 -2.28
CA MET A 186 0.10 -5.80 -2.81
C MET A 186 0.17 -5.35 -4.24
N ILE A 187 1.20 -4.56 -4.53
CA ILE A 187 1.64 -4.33 -5.90
C ILE A 187 2.53 -5.51 -6.26
N MET A 188 2.25 -6.19 -7.35
CA MET A 188 3.12 -7.23 -7.89
C MET A 188 3.47 -6.88 -9.31
N SER A 189 4.68 -7.24 -9.74
CA SER A 189 4.96 -7.31 -11.16
C SER A 189 5.69 -8.59 -11.54
N LYS A 190 5.51 -9.02 -12.78
CA LYS A 190 6.30 -10.08 -13.42
C LYS A 190 7.23 -9.44 -14.44
N VAL A 191 8.52 -9.74 -14.33
CA VAL A 191 9.57 -9.30 -15.26
C VAL A 191 10.46 -10.51 -15.55
N GLY A 192 10.40 -11.06 -16.77
CA GLY A 192 10.93 -12.39 -17.07
C GLY A 192 10.40 -13.43 -16.08
N ASP A 193 11.32 -14.16 -15.42
CA ASP A 193 10.99 -15.13 -14.36
C ASP A 193 10.94 -14.53 -12.94
N ASN A 194 11.23 -13.23 -12.80
CA ASN A 194 11.23 -12.56 -11.50
C ASN A 194 9.87 -11.95 -11.17
N VAL A 195 9.49 -12.04 -9.89
CA VAL A 195 8.21 -11.52 -9.38
C VAL A 195 8.45 -10.51 -8.25
N PRO A 196 8.97 -9.31 -8.54
CA PRO A 196 9.09 -8.26 -7.54
C PRO A 196 7.70 -7.78 -7.10
N TYR A 197 7.55 -7.55 -5.80
CA TYR A 197 6.30 -7.08 -5.22
C TYR A 197 6.56 -6.07 -4.10
N LYS A 198 5.49 -5.39 -3.70
CA LYS A 198 5.47 -4.46 -2.58
C LYS A 198 4.12 -4.51 -1.88
N VAL A 199 4.12 -4.89 -0.61
CA VAL A 199 2.93 -4.79 0.23
C VAL A 199 2.64 -3.30 0.49
N CYS A 200 1.39 -2.89 0.28
CA CYS A 200 0.96 -1.54 0.61
C CYS A 200 -0.55 -1.48 0.85
N PRO A 201 -1.03 -0.53 1.67
CA PRO A 201 -2.43 -0.52 2.08
C PRO A 201 -3.38 -0.20 0.92
N THR A 202 -2.98 0.69 0.02
CA THR A 202 -3.77 1.13 -1.13
C THR A 202 -2.86 1.49 -2.31
N MET A 203 -3.35 1.29 -3.52
CA MET A 203 -2.73 1.85 -4.72
C MET A 203 -3.00 3.36 -4.79
N ASN A 204 -1.93 4.15 -4.70
CA ASN A 204 -1.95 5.60 -4.87
C ASN A 204 -0.65 6.04 -5.56
N TYR A 205 -0.55 7.34 -5.86
CA TYR A 205 0.61 7.90 -6.55
C TYR A 205 1.94 7.54 -5.89
N MET A 206 2.05 7.69 -4.56
CA MET A 206 3.31 7.47 -3.84
C MET A 206 3.67 5.99 -3.77
N THR A 207 2.69 5.10 -3.62
CA THR A 207 2.96 3.65 -3.59
C THR A 207 3.40 3.15 -4.96
N ALA A 208 2.75 3.58 -6.04
CA ALA A 208 3.19 3.33 -7.41
C ALA A 208 4.58 3.91 -7.69
N TRP A 209 4.84 5.16 -7.29
CA TRP A 209 6.14 5.82 -7.47
C TRP A 209 7.27 5.02 -6.83
N ASN A 210 7.12 4.67 -5.56
CA ASN A 210 8.16 3.95 -4.83
C ASN A 210 8.36 2.53 -5.39
N PHE A 211 7.30 1.89 -5.89
CA PHE A 211 7.42 0.58 -6.54
C PHE A 211 8.20 0.67 -7.86
N VAL A 212 7.82 1.59 -8.75
CA VAL A 212 8.49 1.79 -10.04
C VAL A 212 9.94 2.27 -9.85
N LYS A 213 10.21 3.10 -8.84
CA LYS A 213 11.58 3.51 -8.48
C LYS A 213 12.42 2.30 -8.06
N GLY A 214 11.89 1.46 -7.18
CA GLY A 214 12.57 0.23 -6.76
C GLY A 214 12.75 -0.77 -7.90
N LEU A 215 11.85 -0.80 -8.90
CA LEU A 215 12.07 -1.57 -10.12
C LEU A 215 13.23 -0.99 -10.93
N LYS A 216 13.27 0.33 -11.16
CA LYS A 216 14.36 0.99 -11.89
C LYS A 216 15.73 0.77 -11.26
N GLU A 217 15.80 0.77 -9.93
CA GLU A 217 17.05 0.56 -9.21
C GLU A 217 17.58 -0.88 -9.30
N ARG A 218 16.71 -1.84 -9.62
CA ARG A 218 17.04 -3.28 -9.63
C ARG A 218 17.04 -3.91 -11.02
N LEU A 219 16.33 -3.30 -11.97
CA LEU A 219 16.19 -3.80 -13.33
C LEU A 219 17.44 -3.43 -14.13
N GLU A 220 18.21 -4.44 -14.52
CA GLU A 220 19.35 -4.29 -15.41
C GLU A 220 18.92 -4.74 -16.82
N THR A 221 18.97 -3.80 -17.76
CA THR A 221 18.72 -4.03 -19.20
C THR A 221 19.84 -3.37 -19.99
N ASP A 222 20.10 -3.86 -21.21
CA ASP A 222 20.97 -3.14 -22.13
C ASP A 222 20.37 -1.76 -22.47
N ASP A 223 21.23 -0.77 -22.76
CA ASP A 223 20.83 0.62 -22.97
C ASP A 223 19.79 0.80 -24.09
N ASP A 224 19.80 -0.10 -25.08
CA ASP A 224 18.93 -0.04 -26.26
C ASP A 224 17.67 -0.92 -26.14
N THR A 225 17.53 -1.72 -25.08
CA THR A 225 16.40 -2.66 -24.94
C THR A 225 15.11 -1.91 -24.59
N PRO A 226 14.06 -2.00 -25.43
CA PRO A 226 12.80 -1.35 -25.12
C PRO A 226 12.14 -1.99 -23.88
N VAL A 227 11.68 -1.14 -22.96
CA VAL A 227 10.91 -1.58 -21.79
C VAL A 227 9.43 -1.34 -22.04
N VAL A 228 8.61 -2.37 -21.82
CA VAL A 228 7.15 -2.32 -21.98
C VAL A 228 6.48 -2.54 -20.63
N PHE A 229 5.74 -1.56 -20.14
CA PHE A 229 4.90 -1.70 -18.95
C PHE A 229 3.48 -2.09 -19.35
N VAL A 230 2.91 -3.09 -18.69
CA VAL A 230 1.51 -3.50 -18.82
C VAL A 230 0.85 -3.39 -17.47
N THR A 231 -0.07 -2.44 -17.30
CA THR A 231 -0.75 -2.19 -16.02
C THR A 231 -2.27 -2.13 -16.19
N ASP A 232 -2.98 -2.13 -15.06
CA ASP A 232 -4.38 -1.74 -15.05
C ASP A 232 -4.57 -0.27 -15.49
N GLY A 233 -5.83 0.11 -15.68
CA GLY A 233 -6.24 1.45 -16.10
C GLY A 233 -6.08 2.52 -15.03
N GLY A 234 -5.48 2.22 -13.87
CA GLY A 234 -5.25 3.18 -12.80
C GLY A 234 -4.39 4.37 -13.26
N THR A 235 -4.71 5.58 -12.77
CA THR A 235 -3.91 6.78 -13.10
C THR A 235 -2.65 6.88 -12.25
N ALA A 236 -2.54 6.13 -11.15
CA ALA A 236 -1.40 6.14 -10.25
C ALA A 236 -0.09 5.72 -10.94
N TRP A 237 -0.18 4.91 -12.00
CA TRP A 237 0.96 4.39 -12.76
C TRP A 237 1.61 5.39 -13.71
N LEU A 238 0.84 6.37 -14.21
CA LEU A 238 1.25 7.22 -15.34
C LEU A 238 2.52 8.01 -15.04
N ASP A 239 2.46 8.85 -14.01
CA ASP A 239 3.53 9.80 -13.70
C ASP A 239 4.83 9.07 -13.24
N PRO A 240 4.78 8.02 -12.40
CA PRO A 240 5.96 7.21 -12.09
C PRO A 240 6.64 6.62 -13.32
N ILE A 241 5.89 5.95 -14.21
CA ILE A 241 6.47 5.28 -15.38
C ILE A 241 7.06 6.32 -16.33
N GLN A 242 6.35 7.41 -16.60
CA GLN A 242 6.85 8.46 -17.50
C GLN A 242 8.08 9.19 -16.97
N SER A 243 8.20 9.33 -15.65
CA SER A 243 9.34 10.04 -15.05
C SER A 243 10.57 9.15 -14.94
N LEU A 244 10.37 7.87 -14.63
CA LEU A 244 11.46 6.94 -14.34
C LEU A 244 11.89 6.15 -15.58
N PHE A 245 10.95 5.87 -16.49
CA PHE A 245 11.17 5.17 -17.76
C PHE A 245 10.55 5.99 -18.91
N PRO A 246 11.13 7.15 -19.25
CA PRO A 246 10.52 8.09 -20.20
C PRO A 246 10.32 7.53 -21.61
N ASP A 247 11.13 6.56 -22.01
CA ASP A 247 11.09 5.94 -23.34
C ASP A 247 10.33 4.60 -23.34
N ALA A 248 9.80 4.17 -22.20
CA ALA A 248 9.02 2.95 -22.12
C ALA A 248 7.67 3.07 -22.84
N VAL A 249 7.25 1.95 -23.43
CA VAL A 249 5.88 1.79 -23.92
C VAL A 249 5.00 1.39 -22.74
N HIS A 250 3.98 2.18 -22.42
CA HIS A 250 3.08 1.91 -21.31
C HIS A 250 1.67 1.54 -21.79
N ILE A 251 1.34 0.27 -21.67
CA ILE A 251 0.04 -0.32 -22.00
C ILE A 251 -0.84 -0.32 -20.74
N ARG A 252 -2.00 0.32 -20.81
CA ARG A 252 -3.00 0.41 -19.74
C ARG A 252 -4.29 -0.29 -20.14
N GLN A 253 -4.74 -1.19 -19.28
CA GLN A 253 -5.89 -2.05 -19.51
C GLN A 253 -7.06 -1.62 -18.62
N PHE A 254 -8.17 -1.18 -19.22
CA PHE A 254 -9.32 -0.72 -18.45
C PHE A 254 -10.30 -1.86 -18.15
N HIS A 255 -10.60 -2.08 -16.87
CA HIS A 255 -11.46 -3.17 -16.41
C HIS A 255 -12.83 -2.72 -15.86
N SER A 256 -13.07 -1.41 -15.71
CA SER A 256 -14.36 -0.91 -15.21
C SER A 256 -15.51 -1.22 -16.18
N LYS A 257 -16.73 -1.45 -15.66
CA LYS A 257 -17.92 -1.87 -16.44
C LYS A 257 -18.11 -1.08 -17.74
N ASN A 258 -17.93 0.25 -17.69
CA ASN A 258 -18.21 1.15 -18.84
C ASN A 258 -17.04 1.28 -19.83
N THR A 259 -15.87 0.75 -19.48
CA THR A 259 -14.61 0.92 -20.23
C THR A 259 -13.90 -0.41 -20.44
N ARG A 260 -14.54 -1.52 -20.07
CA ARG A 260 -14.00 -2.88 -20.19
C ARG A 260 -13.68 -3.17 -21.65
N GLY A 261 -12.46 -3.60 -21.89
CA GLY A 261 -11.97 -3.89 -23.24
C GLY A 261 -11.35 -2.70 -23.97
N ILE A 262 -11.17 -1.54 -23.32
CA ILE A 262 -10.33 -0.47 -23.86
C ILE A 262 -8.89 -0.70 -23.41
N ILE A 263 -7.94 -0.58 -24.34
CA ILE A 263 -6.50 -0.52 -24.09
C ILE A 263 -5.97 0.83 -24.54
N TYR A 264 -5.18 1.47 -23.69
CA TYR A 264 -4.35 2.62 -24.09
C TYR A 264 -2.89 2.19 -24.17
N VAL A 265 -2.21 2.58 -25.24
CA VAL A 265 -0.76 2.44 -25.39
C VAL A 265 -0.17 3.84 -25.40
N HIS A 266 0.62 4.16 -24.38
CA HIS A 266 1.40 5.39 -24.31
C HIS A 266 2.81 5.10 -24.81
N LEU A 267 3.31 5.92 -25.73
CA LEU A 267 4.66 5.78 -26.27
C LEU A 267 5.19 7.16 -26.69
N ARG A 268 6.51 7.25 -26.93
CA ARG A 268 7.12 8.40 -27.59
C ARG A 268 7.40 8.08 -29.05
N HIS A 269 7.10 9.04 -29.91
CA HIS A 269 7.44 9.00 -31.33
C HIS A 269 8.03 10.36 -31.69
N ASP A 270 9.22 10.39 -32.29
CA ASP A 270 9.99 11.61 -32.58
C ASP A 270 10.15 12.55 -31.36
N GLY A 271 10.39 11.95 -30.19
CA GLY A 271 10.56 12.68 -28.92
C GLY A 271 9.24 13.21 -28.31
N GLU A 272 8.12 13.06 -29.00
CA GLU A 272 6.81 13.56 -28.58
C GLU A 272 5.95 12.43 -28.00
N PRO A 273 5.21 12.66 -26.91
CA PRO A 273 4.35 11.63 -26.35
C PRO A 273 3.10 11.46 -27.20
N TYR A 274 2.65 10.21 -27.35
CA TYR A 274 1.41 9.83 -28.01
C TYR A 274 0.64 8.85 -27.14
N THR A 275 -0.68 8.83 -27.31
CA THR A 275 -1.52 7.74 -26.85
C THR A 275 -2.27 7.17 -28.03
N VAL A 276 -2.25 5.85 -28.13
CA VAL A 276 -3.06 5.09 -29.07
C VAL A 276 -4.09 4.30 -28.29
N ARG A 277 -5.35 4.36 -28.72
CA ARG A 277 -6.46 3.61 -28.16
C ARG A 277 -6.81 2.47 -29.08
N PHE A 278 -6.91 1.27 -28.50
CA PHE A 278 -7.35 0.06 -29.16
C PHE A 278 -8.52 -0.56 -28.38
N PRO A 279 -9.46 -1.23 -29.05
CA PRO A 279 -10.25 -2.26 -28.39
C PRO A 279 -9.36 -3.48 -28.11
N TRP A 280 -9.69 -4.25 -27.08
CA TRP A 280 -8.85 -5.35 -26.58
C TRP A 280 -8.71 -6.50 -27.57
N ASP A 281 -9.74 -6.74 -28.36
CA ASP A 281 -9.80 -7.76 -29.41
C ASP A 281 -8.88 -7.46 -30.60
N ALA A 282 -8.51 -6.21 -30.84
CA ALA A 282 -7.56 -5.84 -31.91
C ALA A 282 -6.18 -6.52 -31.79
N VAL A 283 -5.84 -7.07 -30.63
CA VAL A 283 -4.57 -7.80 -30.39
C VAL A 283 -4.77 -9.30 -30.15
N LEU A 284 -6.00 -9.82 -30.34
CA LEU A 284 -6.32 -11.24 -30.10
C LEU A 284 -6.38 -12.08 -31.38
N GLU A 285 -6.26 -11.48 -32.57
CA GLU A 285 -6.33 -12.21 -33.84
C GLU A 285 -5.04 -12.94 -34.23
N GLU A 286 -3.90 -12.60 -33.61
CA GLU A 286 -2.62 -13.25 -33.85
C GLU A 286 -2.21 -14.17 -32.68
N GLY A 287 -1.95 -15.45 -33.01
CA GLY A 287 -1.41 -16.46 -32.09
C GLY A 287 -2.41 -17.50 -31.57
N GLU A 288 -1.90 -18.67 -31.18
CA GLU A 288 -2.70 -19.70 -30.52
C GLU A 288 -2.77 -19.45 -29.01
N ALA A 289 -3.97 -19.26 -28.48
CA ALA A 289 -4.16 -19.16 -27.04
C ALA A 289 -3.70 -20.44 -26.33
N SER A 290 -2.94 -20.29 -25.24
CA SER A 290 -2.53 -21.42 -24.39
C SER A 290 -3.74 -22.16 -23.83
N GLU A 291 -3.55 -23.45 -23.49
CA GLU A 291 -4.61 -24.27 -22.91
C GLU A 291 -5.14 -23.69 -21.58
N ASP A 292 -4.27 -23.08 -20.78
CA ASP A 292 -4.67 -22.37 -19.56
C ASP A 292 -5.53 -21.13 -19.86
N ALA A 293 -5.16 -20.33 -20.88
CA ALA A 293 -5.95 -19.19 -21.31
C ALA A 293 -7.32 -19.63 -21.84
N LYS A 294 -7.38 -20.70 -22.63
CA LYS A 294 -8.62 -21.33 -23.10
C LYS A 294 -9.47 -21.85 -21.93
N ARG A 295 -8.86 -22.52 -20.94
CA ARG A 295 -9.52 -23.01 -19.72
C ARG A 295 -10.13 -21.86 -18.91
N MET A 296 -9.38 -20.79 -18.69
CA MET A 296 -9.83 -19.58 -18.00
C MET A 296 -10.99 -18.89 -18.72
N ARG A 297 -10.90 -18.77 -20.06
CA ARG A 297 -12.00 -18.24 -20.89
C ARG A 297 -13.27 -19.07 -20.75
N LYS A 298 -13.16 -20.41 -20.86
CA LYS A 298 -14.30 -21.33 -20.65
C LYS A 298 -14.92 -21.21 -19.26
N ARG A 299 -14.10 -21.10 -18.21
CA ARG A 299 -14.57 -20.92 -16.84
C ARG A 299 -15.34 -19.60 -16.67
N ARG A 300 -14.85 -18.51 -17.27
CA ARG A 300 -15.54 -17.21 -17.22
C ARG A 300 -16.87 -17.23 -17.97
N ILE A 301 -16.95 -17.92 -19.10
CA ILE A 301 -18.21 -18.12 -19.84
C ILE A 301 -19.22 -18.90 -18.98
N LEU A 302 -18.77 -19.95 -18.28
CA LEU A 302 -19.62 -20.75 -17.38
C LEU A 302 -20.04 -19.99 -16.11
N GLU A 303 -19.24 -19.03 -15.64
CA GLU A 303 -19.59 -18.14 -14.52
C GLU A 303 -20.47 -16.96 -14.96
N GLU A 304 -20.46 -16.58 -16.24
CA GLU A 304 -21.28 -15.50 -16.83
C GLU A 304 -22.72 -15.93 -17.21
N ASP A 305 -23.10 -17.22 -17.07
CA ASP A 305 -24.47 -17.73 -17.28
C ASP A 305 -25.51 -17.22 -16.27
N SER A 306 -25.16 -16.25 -15.43
CA SER A 306 -26.11 -15.45 -14.67
C SER A 306 -25.96 -13.98 -15.06
N PRO A 307 -26.80 -13.45 -15.97
CA PRO A 307 -26.81 -12.02 -16.27
C PRO A 307 -27.29 -11.28 -15.03
N ARG A 308 -26.35 -10.82 -14.19
CA ARG A 308 -26.66 -10.06 -12.97
C ARG A 308 -27.24 -8.66 -13.24
N SER A 309 -27.40 -8.27 -14.50
CA SER A 309 -28.23 -7.15 -14.89
C SER A 309 -28.69 -7.37 -16.33
N GLY A 310 -30.01 -7.44 -16.57
CA GLY A 310 -30.62 -7.44 -17.91
C GLY A 310 -30.44 -6.12 -18.68
N GLU A 311 -29.33 -5.41 -18.45
CA GLU A 311 -29.00 -4.14 -19.10
C GLU A 311 -28.12 -4.42 -20.32
N LYS A 312 -28.64 -4.18 -21.51
CA LYS A 312 -27.84 -4.12 -22.74
C LYS A 312 -27.12 -2.76 -22.80
N TRP A 313 -25.85 -2.79 -23.19
CA TRP A 313 -24.98 -1.62 -23.33
C TRP A 313 -24.48 -1.57 -24.76
N THR A 314 -24.34 -0.37 -25.31
CA THR A 314 -23.78 -0.16 -26.65
C THR A 314 -22.36 -0.73 -26.72
N GLU A 315 -22.02 -1.40 -27.82
CA GLU A 315 -20.65 -1.85 -28.08
C GLU A 315 -19.66 -0.67 -28.17
N LEU A 316 -18.40 -0.92 -27.83
CA LEU A 316 -17.33 0.07 -28.00
C LEU A 316 -16.97 0.15 -29.47
N SER A 317 -16.71 1.33 -30.01
CA SER A 317 -16.21 1.48 -31.38
C SER A 317 -14.91 0.67 -31.55
N ASP A 318 -14.76 -0.01 -32.69
CA ASP A 318 -13.56 -0.78 -33.04
C ASP A 318 -12.41 0.08 -33.57
N GLU A 319 -12.63 1.40 -33.68
CA GLU A 319 -11.65 2.31 -34.28
C GLU A 319 -10.38 2.45 -33.43
N ILE A 320 -9.24 2.42 -34.11
CA ILE A 320 -7.95 2.80 -33.54
C ILE A 320 -7.87 4.33 -33.56
N ILE A 321 -7.71 4.92 -32.38
CA ILE A 321 -7.67 6.39 -32.25
C ILE A 321 -6.29 6.79 -31.73
N VAL A 322 -5.62 7.69 -32.45
CA VAL A 322 -4.31 8.22 -32.08
C VAL A 322 -4.44 9.69 -31.73
N TRP A 323 -3.77 10.13 -30.66
CA TRP A 323 -3.59 11.56 -30.39
C TRP A 323 -2.24 11.85 -29.77
N LYS A 324 -1.77 13.09 -29.99
CA LYS A 324 -0.59 13.64 -29.34
C LYS A 324 -0.88 13.89 -27.85
N GLY A 325 0.05 13.52 -26.98
CA GLY A 325 -0.03 13.62 -25.52
C GLY A 325 -0.48 12.35 -24.81
N ILE A 326 -0.51 12.42 -23.47
CA ILE A 326 -0.89 11.33 -22.58
C ILE A 326 -2.35 11.49 -22.15
N ALA A 327 -3.23 10.61 -22.60
CA ALA A 327 -4.59 10.58 -22.06
C ALA A 327 -4.67 9.81 -20.75
N LYS A 328 -5.14 10.49 -19.71
CA LYS A 328 -5.33 9.88 -18.39
C LYS A 328 -6.56 8.98 -18.32
N TYR A 329 -7.66 9.39 -18.93
CA TYR A 329 -8.96 8.74 -18.80
C TYR A 329 -9.42 8.06 -20.10
N PRO A 330 -10.11 6.91 -19.99
CA PRO A 330 -10.66 6.21 -21.14
C PRO A 330 -11.77 7.05 -21.80
N ARG A 331 -11.64 7.25 -23.12
CA ARG A 331 -12.58 7.93 -24.02
C ARG A 331 -13.35 6.86 -24.80
N GLY A 332 -14.60 7.17 -25.15
CA GLY A 332 -15.52 6.21 -25.76
C GLY A 332 -16.12 5.27 -24.71
N ARG A 333 -16.83 5.79 -23.71
CA ARG A 333 -17.51 4.97 -22.69
C ARG A 333 -18.73 4.29 -23.30
N ARG A 334 -18.98 3.03 -22.93
CA ARG A 334 -20.26 2.37 -23.25
C ARG A 334 -21.41 3.18 -22.65
N LYS A 335 -22.46 3.41 -23.43
CA LYS A 335 -23.72 3.99 -22.95
C LYS A 335 -24.72 2.88 -22.72
N LYS A 336 -25.66 3.11 -21.81
CA LYS A 336 -26.78 2.20 -21.61
C LYS A 336 -27.63 2.25 -22.89
N ASP A 337 -28.05 1.11 -23.40
CA ASP A 337 -29.05 1.10 -24.47
C ASP A 337 -30.34 1.64 -23.86
N GLU A 338 -30.72 2.85 -24.25
CA GLU A 338 -32.09 3.30 -24.07
C GLU A 338 -32.90 2.51 -25.08
N GLU A 339 -33.73 1.56 -24.63
CA GLU A 339 -34.76 0.98 -25.51
C GLU A 339 -35.52 2.17 -26.10
N GLU A 340 -35.43 2.34 -27.42
CA GLU A 340 -36.26 3.28 -28.16
C GLU A 340 -37.71 2.94 -27.87
N GLY A 341 -38.31 3.65 -26.91
CA GLY A 341 -39.75 3.80 -26.84
C GLY A 341 -40.16 4.46 -28.14
N GLU A 342 -40.62 3.63 -29.08
CA GLU A 342 -41.27 4.05 -30.31
C GLU A 342 -42.19 5.23 -30.01
N GLY A 343 -42.03 6.29 -30.81
CA GLY A 343 -42.96 7.39 -30.79
C GLY A 343 -44.38 6.88 -31.01
N VAL A 344 -45.29 7.30 -30.13
CA VAL A 344 -46.69 7.43 -30.50
C VAL A 344 -46.99 8.92 -30.59
N THR A 345 -47.07 9.39 -31.82
CA THR A 345 -47.70 10.65 -32.18
C THR A 345 -49.16 10.68 -31.70
N ALA A 346 -49.54 11.75 -31.00
CA ALA A 346 -50.75 12.51 -31.25
C ALA A 346 -50.53 13.95 -30.75
#